data_AF-A0A6G7CKS8-F1
#
_entry.id   AF-A0A6G7CKS8-F1
#
_cell.length_a   1.000
_cell.length_b   1.000
_cell.length_c   1.000
_cell.angle_alpha   90.00
_cell.angle_beta   90.00
_cell.angle_gamma   90.00
#
_symmetry.space_group_name_H-M   'P 1'
#
loop_
_entity.id
_entity.type
_entity.pdbx_description
1 polymer ?
#
loop_
_entity_poly.entity_id
_entity_poly.type
_entity_poly.pdbx_seq_one_letter_code
_entity_poly.pdbx_strand_id
1 'polypeptide(L)'
;MNKSPTYFIDFTEIGNDSRFEKFAEHFLEDMGFNIDTPPSFGPDRKRDLVVSEPSLVSKRGLRWLVSCKYYGSRIGQDDDEANINKLYEHDCDGFMFVYSHEPTSSLLDSVEAVCKRSNKPYKFFTGWNIENALMSFTEHTRTFRYFFPKSFRIINDLKKEPKCECKFHTISYGGPLLVLAYKRHRDDVPHYKMVCNECISDIYDDLNRDCYSWSTTVLLEEF
;
A
#
# COMPACT_ATOMS: atom_id res chain seq x y z
N MET A 1 -19.41 5.92 -5.64
CA MET A 1 -18.33 5.67 -4.68
C MET A 1 -17.90 6.99 -4.08
N ASN A 2 -17.69 7.04 -2.77
CA ASN A 2 -17.01 8.15 -2.12
C ASN A 2 -15.59 8.26 -2.67
N LYS A 3 -15.03 9.47 -2.63
CA LYS A 3 -13.67 9.82 -3.12
C LYS A 3 -12.63 8.77 -2.69
N SER A 4 -11.69 8.43 -3.58
CA SER A 4 -10.57 7.53 -3.26
C SER A 4 -9.87 7.97 -1.97
N PRO A 5 -9.45 7.03 -1.09
CA PRO A 5 -8.77 7.36 0.16
C PRO A 5 -7.42 8.03 -0.04
N THR A 6 -6.84 7.91 -1.24
CA THR A 6 -5.53 8.45 -1.56
C THR A 6 -5.61 9.44 -2.74
N TYR A 7 -4.51 10.15 -3.01
CA TYR A 7 -4.53 11.28 -3.93
C TYR A 7 -4.26 10.89 -5.38
N PHE A 8 -3.31 9.98 -5.61
CA PHE A 8 -2.82 9.63 -6.93
C PHE A 8 -3.44 8.35 -7.49
N ILE A 9 -3.86 7.44 -6.62
CA ILE A 9 -4.52 6.19 -6.97
C ILE A 9 -6.00 6.29 -6.67
N ASP A 10 -6.81 6.08 -7.69
CA ASP A 10 -8.24 5.94 -7.58
C ASP A 10 -8.62 4.47 -7.42
N PHE A 11 -8.85 4.03 -6.18
CA PHE A 11 -9.27 2.66 -5.90
C PHE A 11 -10.63 2.31 -6.52
N THR A 12 -11.44 3.29 -6.96
CA THR A 12 -12.67 3.02 -7.71
C THR A 12 -12.44 2.37 -9.08
N GLU A 13 -11.21 2.43 -9.62
CA GLU A 13 -10.84 1.73 -10.86
C GLU A 13 -10.84 0.20 -10.74
N ILE A 14 -10.73 -0.33 -9.52
CA ILE A 14 -10.79 -1.78 -9.25
C ILE A 14 -12.21 -2.31 -9.44
N GLY A 15 -13.23 -1.58 -9.01
CA GLY A 15 -14.63 -1.86 -9.29
C GLY A 15 -15.30 -2.96 -8.46
N ASN A 16 -14.60 -4.02 -8.02
CA ASN A 16 -15.18 -5.08 -7.17
C ASN A 16 -14.13 -5.86 -6.35
N ASP A 17 -14.61 -6.63 -5.36
CA ASP A 17 -13.79 -7.42 -4.43
C ASP A 17 -12.90 -8.45 -5.14
N SER A 18 -13.45 -9.25 -6.07
CA SER A 18 -12.66 -10.28 -6.76
C SER A 18 -11.51 -9.70 -7.59
N ARG A 19 -11.70 -8.52 -8.19
CA ARG A 19 -10.64 -7.81 -8.90
C ARG A 19 -9.62 -7.22 -7.93
N PHE A 20 -10.05 -6.83 -6.72
CA PHE A 20 -9.15 -6.37 -5.67
C PHE A 20 -8.28 -7.50 -5.09
N GLU A 21 -8.86 -8.69 -4.87
CA GLU A 21 -8.10 -9.89 -4.48
C GLU A 21 -7.04 -10.24 -5.53
N LYS A 22 -7.42 -10.19 -6.81
CA LYS A 22 -6.46 -10.41 -7.90
C LYS A 22 -5.38 -9.33 -7.94
N PHE A 23 -5.74 -8.07 -7.69
CA PHE A 23 -4.77 -7.00 -7.52
C PHE A 23 -3.81 -7.29 -6.36
N ALA A 24 -4.32 -7.70 -5.20
CA ALA A 24 -3.51 -7.99 -4.01
C ALA A 24 -2.52 -9.13 -4.26
N GLU A 25 -2.90 -10.17 -5.00
CA GLU A 25 -1.99 -11.23 -5.45
C GLU A 25 -0.80 -10.65 -6.22
N HIS A 26 -1.07 -9.90 -7.29
CA HIS A 26 -0.03 -9.29 -8.12
C HIS A 26 0.82 -8.28 -7.33
N PHE A 27 0.18 -7.47 -6.49
CA PHE A 27 0.87 -6.52 -5.63
C PHE A 27 1.82 -7.20 -4.65
N LEU A 28 1.44 -8.34 -4.07
CA LEU A 28 2.28 -9.09 -3.15
C LEU A 28 3.42 -9.82 -3.87
N GLU A 29 3.20 -10.34 -5.07
CA GLU A 29 4.30 -10.84 -5.93
C GLU A 29 5.33 -9.74 -6.21
N ASP A 30 4.84 -8.56 -6.61
CA ASP A 30 5.65 -7.38 -6.88
C ASP A 30 6.47 -6.94 -5.65
N MET A 31 5.89 -7.06 -4.45
CA MET A 31 6.55 -6.81 -3.17
C MET A 31 7.54 -7.93 -2.76
N GLY A 32 7.69 -8.98 -3.58
CA GLY A 32 8.65 -10.08 -3.38
C GLY A 32 8.13 -11.28 -2.58
N PHE A 33 6.82 -11.38 -2.33
CA PHE A 33 6.23 -12.56 -1.71
C PHE A 33 5.99 -13.67 -2.74
N ASN A 34 6.02 -14.93 -2.29
CA ASN A 34 5.57 -16.05 -3.12
C ASN A 34 4.08 -16.32 -2.86
N ILE A 35 3.31 -16.58 -3.92
CA ILE A 35 1.89 -16.97 -3.80
C ILE A 35 1.81 -18.48 -3.58
N ASP A 36 1.60 -18.89 -2.33
CA ASP A 36 1.43 -20.30 -1.97
C ASP A 36 0.04 -20.82 -2.36
N THR A 37 -0.99 -19.97 -2.20
CA THR A 37 -2.37 -20.28 -2.55
C THR A 37 -3.03 -19.03 -3.11
N PRO A 38 -3.35 -19.00 -4.43
CA PRO A 38 -3.98 -17.85 -5.06
C PRO A 38 -5.45 -17.71 -4.62
N PRO A 39 -6.10 -16.57 -4.92
CA PRO A 39 -7.54 -16.40 -4.73
C PRO A 39 -8.35 -17.49 -5.45
N SER A 40 -9.31 -18.07 -4.76
CA SER A 40 -10.22 -19.08 -5.30
C SER A 40 -11.64 -18.56 -5.48
N PHE A 41 -12.32 -19.01 -6.52
CA PHE A 41 -13.75 -18.78 -6.72
C PHE A 41 -14.54 -19.97 -6.16
N GLY A 42 -15.33 -19.77 -5.10
CA GLY A 42 -16.19 -20.82 -4.55
C GLY A 42 -16.72 -20.51 -3.14
N PRO A 43 -17.46 -21.45 -2.51
CA PRO A 43 -17.86 -21.35 -1.10
C PRO A 43 -16.63 -21.49 -0.21
N ASP A 44 -15.83 -20.43 -0.17
CA ASP A 44 -14.58 -20.41 0.54
C ASP A 44 -14.83 -20.22 2.03
N ARG A 45 -13.99 -20.89 2.84
CA ARG A 45 -13.96 -20.77 4.30
C ARG A 45 -13.38 -19.43 4.76
N LYS A 46 -13.69 -18.35 4.01
CA LYS A 46 -13.25 -16.96 4.23
C LYS A 46 -11.72 -16.81 4.30
N ARG A 47 -10.99 -17.38 3.33
CA ARG A 47 -9.58 -17.06 3.09
C ARG A 47 -9.48 -16.42 1.71
N ASP A 48 -8.65 -15.40 1.59
CA ASP A 48 -8.55 -14.67 0.32
C ASP A 48 -7.29 -15.12 -0.43
N LEU A 49 -6.14 -15.21 0.24
CA LEU A 49 -4.94 -15.90 -0.28
C LEU A 49 -3.96 -16.30 0.83
N VAL A 50 -2.99 -17.15 0.50
CA VAL A 50 -1.83 -17.48 1.37
C VAL A 50 -0.55 -17.14 0.63
N VAL A 51 0.34 -16.40 1.30
CA VAL A 51 1.63 -16.01 0.74
C VAL A 51 2.77 -16.37 1.69
N SER A 52 3.95 -16.61 1.16
CA SER A 52 5.17 -16.80 1.95
C SER A 52 6.18 -15.68 1.70
N GLU A 53 6.78 -15.19 2.78
CA GLU A 53 7.90 -14.25 2.72
C GLU A 53 9.21 -15.04 2.58
N PRO A 54 9.97 -14.88 1.49
CA PRO A 54 11.23 -15.58 1.30
C PRO A 54 12.19 -15.27 2.45
N SER A 55 12.85 -16.30 2.99
CA SER A 55 13.87 -16.13 4.02
C SER A 55 15.18 -16.76 3.59
N LEU A 56 16.29 -16.05 3.81
CA LEU A 56 17.62 -16.60 3.62
C LEU A 56 17.98 -17.64 4.70
N VAL A 57 17.27 -17.63 5.83
CA VAL A 57 17.55 -18.47 7.01
C VAL A 57 16.61 -19.66 7.10
N SER A 58 15.36 -19.51 6.64
CA SER A 58 14.33 -20.56 6.67
C SER A 58 13.94 -20.97 5.26
N LYS A 59 14.03 -22.27 4.95
CA LYS A 59 13.54 -22.83 3.67
C LYS A 59 12.04 -22.64 3.47
N ARG A 60 11.26 -22.50 4.54
CA ARG A 60 9.80 -22.33 4.48
C ARG A 60 9.38 -20.85 4.44
N GLY A 61 10.26 -19.93 4.83
CA GLY A 61 9.86 -18.53 5.03
C GLY A 61 8.83 -18.36 6.13
N LEU A 62 8.23 -17.17 6.20
CA LEU A 62 7.08 -16.88 7.07
C LEU A 62 5.80 -16.92 6.23
N ARG A 63 4.82 -17.73 6.63
CA ARG A 63 3.55 -17.86 5.89
C ARG A 63 2.48 -16.95 6.46
N TRP A 64 1.82 -16.22 5.58
CA TRP A 64 0.84 -15.22 5.91
C TRP A 64 -0.54 -15.66 5.41
N LEU A 65 -1.52 -15.66 6.32
CA LEU A 65 -2.92 -15.71 5.93
C LEU A 65 -3.35 -14.29 5.56
N VAL A 66 -3.68 -14.09 4.29
CA VAL A 66 -4.01 -12.76 3.77
C VAL A 66 -5.53 -12.57 3.74
N SER A 67 -5.96 -11.41 4.22
CA SER A 67 -7.32 -10.89 4.06
C SER A 67 -7.31 -9.65 3.19
N CYS A 68 -8.23 -9.58 2.23
CA CYS A 68 -8.39 -8.51 1.26
C CYS A 68 -9.74 -7.84 1.48
N LYS A 69 -9.75 -6.51 1.68
CA LYS A 69 -10.99 -5.73 1.81
C LYS A 69 -11.02 -4.56 0.86
N TYR A 70 -11.99 -4.59 -0.05
CA TYR A 70 -12.28 -3.51 -0.98
C TYR A 70 -13.54 -2.77 -0.57
N TYR A 71 -13.36 -1.61 0.07
CA TYR A 71 -14.47 -0.80 0.58
C TYR A 71 -14.34 0.66 0.17
N GLY A 72 -15.49 1.31 0.02
CA GLY A 72 -15.58 2.76 -0.22
C GLY A 72 -15.46 3.62 1.04
N SER A 73 -15.16 3.01 2.19
CA SER A 73 -15.01 3.67 3.49
C SER A 73 -13.94 2.94 4.33
N ARG A 74 -13.63 3.49 5.50
CA ARG A 74 -12.72 2.85 6.48
C ARG A 74 -13.18 1.45 6.84
N ILE A 75 -12.22 0.55 7.04
CA ILE A 75 -12.47 -0.87 7.40
C ILE A 75 -12.62 -0.97 8.91
N GLY A 76 -13.79 -1.39 9.38
CA GLY A 76 -14.11 -1.57 10.79
C GLY A 76 -13.92 -3.01 11.28
N GLN A 77 -14.11 -3.21 12.58
CA GLN A 77 -14.03 -4.53 13.21
C GLN A 77 -15.14 -5.49 12.74
N ASP A 78 -16.28 -4.96 12.28
CA ASP A 78 -17.35 -5.79 11.71
C ASP A 78 -17.05 -6.23 10.27
N ASP A 79 -16.10 -5.57 9.60
CA ASP A 79 -15.70 -5.87 8.23
C ASP A 79 -14.58 -6.93 8.16
N ASP A 80 -13.69 -6.97 9.16
CA ASP A 80 -12.59 -7.94 9.23
C ASP A 80 -12.07 -8.18 10.66
N GLU A 81 -11.37 -9.29 10.88
CA GLU A 81 -10.78 -9.64 12.17
C GLU A 81 -9.56 -10.58 12.06
N ALA A 82 -8.69 -10.55 13.08
CA ALA A 82 -7.68 -11.57 13.28
C ALA A 82 -8.30 -12.82 13.95
N ASN A 83 -8.45 -13.90 13.20
CA ASN A 83 -9.00 -15.16 13.72
C ASN A 83 -7.93 -16.26 13.81
N ILE A 84 -7.48 -16.55 15.03
CA ILE A 84 -6.37 -17.49 15.29
C ILE A 84 -6.65 -18.91 14.82
N ASN A 85 -7.91 -19.35 14.88
CA ASN A 85 -8.26 -20.69 14.41
C ASN A 85 -7.96 -20.84 12.91
N LYS A 86 -8.19 -19.78 12.11
CA LYS A 86 -7.86 -19.78 10.68
C LYS A 86 -6.37 -19.88 10.40
N LEU A 87 -5.50 -19.30 11.24
CA LEU A 87 -4.05 -19.49 11.08
C LEU A 87 -3.68 -20.96 11.20
N TYR A 88 -4.24 -21.66 12.20
CA TYR A 88 -3.98 -23.09 12.38
C TYR A 88 -4.59 -23.93 11.24
N GLU A 89 -5.80 -23.61 10.81
CA GLU A 89 -6.47 -24.31 9.71
C GLU A 89 -5.73 -24.19 8.37
N HIS A 90 -5.02 -23.09 8.15
CA HIS A 90 -4.27 -22.83 6.91
C HIS A 90 -2.76 -23.01 7.04
N ASP A 91 -2.29 -23.43 8.22
CA ASP A 91 -0.86 -23.62 8.53
C ASP A 91 -0.04 -22.34 8.24
N CYS A 92 -0.60 -21.21 8.67
CA CYS A 92 0.02 -19.88 8.55
C CYS A 92 0.62 -19.43 9.88
N ASP A 93 1.68 -18.63 9.77
CA ASP A 93 2.46 -18.14 10.89
C ASP A 93 1.96 -16.77 11.38
N GLY A 94 1.37 -15.95 10.50
CA GLY A 94 0.86 -14.62 10.84
C GLY A 94 -0.26 -14.14 9.92
N PHE A 95 -0.80 -12.96 10.24
CA PHE A 95 -1.85 -12.32 9.44
C PHE A 95 -1.32 -11.21 8.56
N MET A 96 -1.85 -11.09 7.35
CA MET A 96 -1.60 -9.95 6.48
C MET A 96 -2.93 -9.38 6.01
N PHE A 97 -3.06 -8.07 6.09
CA PHE A 97 -4.29 -7.36 5.75
C PHE A 97 -4.00 -6.40 4.61
N VAL A 98 -4.65 -6.60 3.46
CA VAL A 98 -4.51 -5.74 2.28
C VAL A 98 -5.83 -5.02 2.07
N TYR A 99 -5.86 -3.72 2.30
CA TYR A 99 -7.08 -2.93 2.32
C TYR A 99 -7.01 -1.78 1.32
N SER A 100 -8.10 -1.55 0.60
CA SER A 100 -8.22 -0.37 -0.27
C SER A 100 -8.33 0.94 0.51
N HIS A 101 -8.62 0.88 1.82
CA HIS A 101 -8.81 2.02 2.70
C HIS A 101 -8.13 1.78 4.06
N GLU A 102 -7.87 2.85 4.80
CA GLU A 102 -7.36 2.78 6.18
C GLU A 102 -8.32 2.03 7.14
N PRO A 103 -7.80 1.17 8.03
CA PRO A 103 -8.58 0.54 9.09
C PRO A 103 -8.95 1.53 10.20
N THR A 104 -10.01 1.23 10.95
CA THR A 104 -10.34 1.99 12.16
C THR A 104 -9.40 1.64 13.31
N SER A 105 -9.28 2.54 14.30
CA SER A 105 -8.53 2.26 15.53
C SER A 105 -9.06 1.02 16.26
N SER A 106 -10.38 0.82 16.28
CA SER A 106 -10.99 -0.37 16.89
C SER A 106 -10.56 -1.69 16.23
N LEU A 107 -10.44 -1.71 14.90
CA LEU A 107 -9.93 -2.88 14.18
C LEU A 107 -8.44 -3.12 14.49
N LEU A 108 -7.63 -2.06 14.46
CA LEU A 108 -6.20 -2.14 14.79
C LEU A 108 -5.98 -2.68 16.21
N ASP A 109 -6.65 -2.11 17.21
CA ASP A 109 -6.55 -2.52 18.61
C ASP A 109 -6.97 -3.98 18.80
N SER A 110 -8.02 -4.41 18.10
CA SER A 110 -8.52 -5.78 18.14
C SER A 110 -7.51 -6.78 17.55
N VAL A 111 -6.95 -6.48 16.38
CA VAL A 111 -5.92 -7.30 15.73
C VAL A 111 -4.67 -7.39 16.61
N GLU A 112 -4.20 -6.26 17.14
CA GLU A 112 -3.03 -6.23 18.03
C GLU A 112 -3.27 -7.07 19.29
N ALA A 113 -4.44 -6.94 19.92
CA ALA A 113 -4.78 -7.70 21.12
C ALA A 113 -4.76 -9.21 20.87
N VAL A 114 -5.31 -9.68 19.74
CA VAL A 114 -5.31 -11.10 19.38
C VAL A 114 -3.91 -11.60 19.08
N CYS A 115 -3.15 -10.86 18.26
CA CYS A 115 -1.81 -11.24 17.82
C CYS A 115 -0.81 -11.26 18.99
N LYS A 116 -0.89 -10.28 19.89
CA LYS A 116 -0.05 -10.21 21.10
C LYS A 116 -0.32 -11.37 22.06
N ARG A 117 -1.60 -11.75 22.26
CA ARG A 117 -1.98 -12.88 23.13
C ARG A 117 -1.49 -14.23 22.59
N SER A 118 -1.44 -14.37 21.28
CA SER A 118 -1.06 -15.62 20.59
C SER A 118 0.40 -15.65 20.14
N ASN A 119 1.15 -14.58 20.37
CA ASN A 119 2.51 -14.37 19.88
C ASN A 119 2.64 -14.61 18.37
N LYS A 120 1.73 -14.01 17.59
CA LYS A 120 1.67 -14.10 16.13
C LYS A 120 2.02 -12.76 15.49
N PRO A 121 2.86 -12.72 14.44
CA PRO A 121 3.10 -11.50 13.69
C PRO A 121 1.88 -11.10 12.86
N TYR A 122 1.76 -9.80 12.58
CA TYR A 122 0.76 -9.26 11.67
C TYR A 122 1.33 -8.12 10.82
N LYS A 123 0.74 -7.88 9.65
CA LYS A 123 1.11 -6.78 8.74
C LYS A 123 -0.12 -6.14 8.09
N PHE A 124 -0.08 -4.83 7.91
CA PHE A 124 -1.09 -4.08 7.17
C PHE A 124 -0.47 -3.46 5.91
N PHE A 125 -1.22 -3.56 4.81
CA PHE A 125 -1.05 -2.81 3.57
C PHE A 125 -2.33 -2.03 3.32
N THR A 126 -2.36 -0.79 3.77
CA THR A 126 -3.50 0.11 3.56
C THR A 126 -3.42 0.80 2.20
N GLY A 127 -4.48 1.54 1.83
CA GLY A 127 -4.49 2.34 0.60
C GLY A 127 -3.25 3.24 0.48
N TRP A 128 -2.79 3.83 1.59
CA TRP A 128 -1.56 4.63 1.61
C TRP A 128 -0.29 3.79 1.35
N ASN A 129 -0.16 2.62 1.98
CA ASN A 129 0.99 1.75 1.75
C ASN A 129 1.05 1.29 0.29
N ILE A 130 -0.10 0.92 -0.26
CA ILE A 130 -0.26 0.50 -1.66
C ILE A 130 0.11 1.63 -2.60
N GLU A 131 -0.44 2.84 -2.40
CA GLU A 131 -0.13 3.98 -3.26
C GLU A 131 1.35 4.31 -3.24
N ASN A 132 1.96 4.38 -2.05
CA ASN A 132 3.37 4.66 -1.95
C ASN A 132 4.19 3.59 -2.71
N ALA A 133 3.93 2.31 -2.45
CA ALA A 133 4.65 1.23 -3.11
C ALA A 133 4.51 1.26 -4.64
N LEU A 134 3.28 1.43 -5.18
CA LEU A 134 3.06 1.46 -6.64
C LEU A 134 3.73 2.66 -7.31
N MET A 135 3.91 3.77 -6.59
CA MET A 135 4.58 4.96 -7.11
C MET A 135 6.11 4.89 -6.95
N SER A 136 6.62 4.25 -5.89
CA SER A 136 8.05 4.25 -5.53
C SER A 136 8.90 3.29 -6.36
N PHE A 137 8.35 2.17 -6.82
CA PHE A 137 9.14 1.07 -7.35
C PHE A 137 8.77 0.77 -8.80
N THR A 138 9.78 0.78 -9.68
CA THR A 138 9.62 0.47 -11.12
C THR A 138 9.13 -0.95 -11.35
N GLU A 139 9.52 -1.89 -10.47
CA GLU A 139 9.06 -3.28 -10.41
C GLU A 139 7.52 -3.37 -10.48
N HIS A 140 6.83 -2.42 -9.83
CA HIS A 140 5.37 -2.43 -9.66
C HIS A 140 4.61 -1.80 -10.85
N THR A 141 5.33 -1.27 -11.84
CA THR A 141 4.74 -0.53 -12.98
C THR A 141 3.71 -1.35 -13.74
N ARG A 142 3.96 -2.66 -13.91
CA ARG A 142 3.05 -3.55 -14.63
C ARG A 142 1.71 -3.68 -13.92
N THR A 143 1.74 -3.97 -12.62
CA THR A 143 0.54 -4.07 -11.77
C THR A 143 -0.19 -2.75 -11.73
N PHE A 144 0.53 -1.65 -11.53
CA PHE A 144 -0.05 -0.31 -11.49
C PHE A 144 -0.82 0.01 -12.79
N ARG A 145 -0.16 -0.13 -13.94
CA ARG A 145 -0.76 0.16 -15.25
C ARG A 145 -1.99 -0.73 -15.56
N TYR A 146 -1.99 -1.98 -15.09
CA TYR A 146 -3.08 -2.91 -15.36
C TYR A 146 -4.32 -2.66 -14.49
N PHE A 147 -4.13 -2.43 -13.20
CA PHE A 147 -5.24 -2.30 -12.24
C PHE A 147 -5.77 -0.87 -12.10
N PHE A 148 -4.92 0.15 -12.29
CA PHE A 148 -5.28 1.57 -12.17
C PHE A 148 -4.83 2.39 -13.41
N PRO A 149 -5.33 2.06 -14.62
CA PRO A 149 -4.85 2.65 -15.86
C PRO A 149 -5.07 4.17 -15.96
N LYS A 150 -6.13 4.73 -15.37
CA LYS A 150 -6.39 6.18 -15.37
C LYS A 150 -5.45 6.90 -14.41
N SER A 151 -5.29 6.38 -13.18
CA SER A 151 -4.33 6.86 -12.19
C SER A 151 -2.91 6.87 -12.76
N PHE A 152 -2.49 5.75 -13.37
CA PHE A 152 -1.20 5.62 -14.02
C PHE A 152 -0.99 6.68 -15.12
N ARG A 153 -2.02 6.95 -15.94
CA ARG A 153 -1.94 7.98 -16.99
C ARG A 153 -1.77 9.38 -16.40
N ILE A 154 -2.50 9.73 -15.34
CA ILE A 154 -2.36 11.04 -14.67
C ILE A 154 -0.93 11.23 -14.21
N ILE A 155 -0.35 10.21 -13.57
CA ILE A 155 1.03 10.25 -13.12
C ILE A 155 2.00 10.39 -14.30
N ASN A 156 1.79 9.65 -15.38
CA ASN A 156 2.64 9.76 -16.56
C ASN A 156 2.54 11.14 -17.24
N ASP A 157 1.38 11.77 -17.22
CA ASP A 157 1.20 13.13 -17.73
C ASP A 157 1.90 14.15 -16.82
N LEU A 158 1.90 13.97 -15.50
CA LEU A 158 2.69 14.78 -14.55
C LEU A 158 4.20 14.67 -14.81
N LYS A 159 4.69 13.52 -15.28
CA LYS A 159 6.11 13.35 -15.65
C LYS A 159 6.53 14.13 -16.89
N LYS A 160 5.62 14.35 -17.85
CA LYS A 160 5.94 15.06 -19.10
C LYS A 160 6.22 16.54 -18.89
N GLU A 161 5.58 17.14 -17.89
CA GLU A 161 5.79 18.52 -17.49
C GLU A 161 6.08 18.59 -15.98
N PRO A 162 7.26 18.15 -15.53
CA PRO A 162 7.56 18.12 -14.11
C PRO A 162 7.67 19.55 -13.58
N LYS A 163 6.78 19.92 -12.67
CA LYS A 163 6.77 21.24 -12.01
C LYS A 163 7.05 21.04 -10.53
N CYS A 164 8.16 21.59 -10.06
CA CYS A 164 8.37 21.74 -8.63
C CYS A 164 7.35 22.77 -8.11
N GLU A 165 6.80 22.54 -6.92
CA GLU A 165 5.95 23.54 -6.27
C GLU A 165 6.71 24.82 -5.87
N CYS A 166 8.04 24.77 -5.79
CA CYS A 166 8.80 26.00 -5.63
C CYS A 166 8.71 26.83 -6.91
N LYS A 167 8.41 28.12 -6.78
CA LYS A 167 8.28 29.04 -7.92
C LYS A 167 9.62 29.37 -8.60
N PHE A 168 10.73 28.88 -8.06
CA PHE A 168 12.08 29.35 -8.35
C PHE A 168 12.92 28.33 -9.14
N HIS A 169 12.70 27.03 -8.94
CA HIS A 169 13.39 25.99 -9.70
C HIS A 169 12.45 25.46 -10.79
N THR A 170 12.72 25.88 -12.04
CA THR A 170 12.29 25.06 -13.17
C THR A 170 13.13 23.80 -13.12
N ILE A 171 12.49 22.63 -13.08
CA ILE A 171 13.22 21.38 -13.20
C ILE A 171 13.81 21.42 -14.60
N SER A 172 15.11 21.70 -14.68
CA SER A 172 15.87 21.61 -15.91
C SER A 172 15.63 20.21 -16.47
N TYR A 173 15.38 20.12 -17.79
CA TYR A 173 15.16 18.86 -18.49
C TYR A 173 16.17 17.81 -18.01
N GLY A 174 15.72 16.84 -17.20
CA GLY A 174 16.52 15.69 -16.76
C GLY A 174 16.72 15.47 -15.25
N GLY A 175 16.28 16.35 -14.35
CA GLY A 175 16.30 16.06 -12.91
C GLY A 175 15.11 15.19 -12.45
N PRO A 176 15.27 14.20 -11.53
CA PRO A 176 14.15 13.42 -11.05
C PRO A 176 13.17 14.30 -10.28
N LEU A 177 11.89 14.21 -10.62
CA LEU A 177 10.82 14.82 -9.85
C LEU A 177 10.43 13.86 -8.72
N LEU A 178 10.44 14.35 -7.50
CA LEU A 178 10.11 13.59 -6.32
C LEU A 178 8.67 13.88 -5.90
N VAL A 179 7.91 12.82 -5.64
CA VAL A 179 6.65 12.89 -4.90
C VAL A 179 7.01 12.72 -3.44
N LEU A 180 6.91 13.81 -2.69
CA LEU A 180 6.98 13.79 -1.24
C LEU A 180 5.58 13.55 -0.69
N ALA A 181 5.38 12.40 -0.06
CA ALA A 181 4.18 12.11 0.73
C ALA A 181 4.50 12.36 2.21
N TYR A 182 3.66 13.12 2.91
CA TYR A 182 3.86 13.42 4.32
C TYR A 182 2.53 13.56 5.05
N LYS A 183 2.48 13.12 6.31
CA LYS A 183 1.30 13.25 7.18
C LYS A 183 1.72 13.57 8.60
N ARG A 184 0.90 14.36 9.28
CA ARG A 184 1.10 14.61 10.70
C ARG A 184 0.59 13.41 11.48
N HIS A 185 1.21 13.07 12.61
CA HIS A 185 0.78 11.94 13.46
C HIS A 185 -0.70 11.98 13.90
N ARG A 186 -1.40 13.10 13.74
CA ARG A 186 -2.82 13.28 14.10
C ARG A 186 -3.75 13.41 12.89
N ASP A 187 -3.21 13.50 11.67
CA ASP A 187 -4.00 13.68 10.45
C ASP A 187 -4.08 12.34 9.70
N ASP A 188 -5.31 11.89 9.41
CA ASP A 188 -5.54 10.64 8.67
C ASP A 188 -5.28 10.79 7.16
N VAL A 189 -5.07 12.01 6.66
CA VAL A 189 -4.95 12.29 5.22
C VAL A 189 -3.51 12.69 4.88
N PRO A 190 -2.79 11.89 4.08
CA PRO A 190 -1.48 12.26 3.59
C PRO A 190 -1.56 13.44 2.61
N HIS A 191 -0.61 14.35 2.73
CA HIS A 191 -0.35 15.43 1.79
C HIS A 191 0.75 15.01 0.82
N TYR A 192 0.66 15.52 -0.40
CA TYR A 192 1.61 15.22 -1.47
C TYR A 192 2.18 16.50 -2.04
N LYS A 193 3.48 16.49 -2.29
CA LYS A 193 4.19 17.63 -2.85
C LYS A 193 5.12 17.18 -3.97
N MET A 194 5.08 17.88 -5.08
CA MET A 194 6.02 17.71 -6.18
C MET A 194 7.27 18.56 -5.92
N VAL A 195 8.39 17.92 -5.62
CA VAL A 195 9.62 18.60 -5.20
C VAL A 195 10.81 18.18 -6.08
N CYS A 196 11.71 19.12 -6.37
CA CYS A 196 12.99 18.80 -7.00
C CYS A 196 14.03 18.41 -5.94
N ASN A 197 15.14 17.81 -6.37
CA ASN A 197 16.27 17.46 -5.51
C ASN A 197 16.83 18.65 -4.71
N GLU A 198 16.72 19.87 -5.23
CA GLU A 198 17.25 21.06 -4.55
C GLU A 198 16.33 21.49 -3.38
N CYS A 199 15.01 21.36 -3.54
CA CYS A 199 14.06 21.76 -2.50
C CYS A 199 13.86 20.71 -1.42
N ILE A 200 14.22 19.46 -1.67
CA ILE A 200 13.83 18.37 -0.78
C ILE A 200 14.53 18.44 0.58
N SER A 201 15.79 18.87 0.62
CA SER A 201 16.57 18.98 1.85
C SER A 201 15.92 19.97 2.83
N ASP A 202 15.54 21.16 2.35
CA ASP A 202 14.87 22.17 3.17
C ASP A 202 13.52 21.65 3.69
N ILE A 203 12.78 20.92 2.85
CA ILE A 203 11.48 20.38 3.23
C ILE A 203 11.63 19.24 4.23
N TYR A 204 12.67 18.41 4.15
CA TYR A 204 12.96 17.38 5.15
C TYR A 204 13.22 17.97 6.51
N ASP A 205 14.01 19.04 6.57
CA ASP A 205 14.31 19.72 7.84
C ASP A 205 13.05 20.28 8.48
N ASP A 206 12.15 20.85 7.68
CA ASP A 206 10.84 21.34 8.16
C ASP A 206 9.93 20.19 8.64
N LEU A 207 9.80 19.12 7.85
CA LEU A 207 8.95 17.98 8.21
C LEU A 207 9.44 17.26 9.48
N ASN A 208 10.76 17.09 9.61
CA ASN A 208 11.36 16.49 10.81
C ASN A 208 11.16 17.38 12.04
N ARG A 209 11.34 18.70 11.89
CA ARG A 209 11.14 19.68 12.96
C ARG A 209 9.70 19.66 13.49
N ASP A 210 8.74 19.49 12.58
CA ASP A 210 7.31 19.54 12.91
C ASP A 210 6.70 18.15 13.22
N CYS A 211 7.53 17.12 13.35
CA CYS A 211 7.13 15.73 13.69
C CYS A 211 6.14 15.11 12.69
N TYR A 212 6.36 15.32 11.39
CA TYR A 212 5.64 14.60 10.33
C TYR A 212 6.28 13.24 10.05
N SER A 213 5.46 12.24 9.77
CA SER A 213 5.93 11.03 9.09
C SER A 213 5.91 11.27 7.58
N TRP A 214 6.99 10.97 6.88
CA TRP A 214 7.12 11.23 5.45
C TRP A 214 7.83 10.09 4.71
N SER A 215 7.54 9.99 3.42
CA SER A 215 8.22 9.13 2.47
C SER A 215 8.41 9.90 1.16
N THR A 216 9.51 9.61 0.48
CA THR A 216 9.77 10.20 -0.83
C THR A 216 9.93 9.12 -1.87
N THR A 217 9.34 9.44 -3.01
CA THR A 217 9.17 8.54 -4.11
C THR A 217 9.70 9.25 -5.34
N VAL A 218 10.69 8.65 -5.99
CA VAL A 218 11.07 9.08 -7.33
C VAL A 218 9.94 8.67 -8.26
N LEU A 219 9.36 9.63 -9.00
CA LEU A 219 8.36 9.30 -10.01
C LEU A 219 9.00 8.49 -11.12
N LEU A 220 8.89 7.16 -11.02
CA LEU A 220 9.57 6.11 -11.80
C LEU A 220 10.64 6.66 -12.77
N GLU A 221 11.91 6.47 -12.44
CA GLU A 221 12.97 6.53 -13.43
C GLU A 221 12.65 5.48 -14.50
N GLU A 222 12.10 5.89 -15.63
CA GLU A 222 12.23 5.09 -16.83
C GLU A 222 13.69 5.27 -17.26
N PHE A 223 14.45 4.17 -17.28
CA PHE A 223 15.73 4.11 -17.97
C PHE A 223 15.58 4.55 -19.44
#